data_AF-A0A223V5V7-F1
#
_entry.id   AF-A0A223V5V7-F1
#
_cell.length_a   1.000
_cell.length_b   1.000
_cell.length_c   1.000
_cell.angle_alpha   90.00
_cell.angle_beta   90.00
_cell.angle_gamma   90.00
#
_symmetry.space_group_name_H-M   'P 1'
#
loop_
_entity.id
_entity.type
_entity.pdbx_description
1 polymer ?
#
loop_
_entity_poly.entity_id
_entity_poly.type
_entity_poly.pdbx_seq_one_letter_code
_entity_poly.pdbx_strand_id
1 'polypeptide(L)'
;MKQLILMLIMAFSLNANSQTKQRDMKHQKPYTILVLMNATPQWLTLNREKRSEFVEKELTPIFVRVSKTVNVQLFDSEYFHASVSDFMIVSTSDLDDYKLFIELLRDTKVYGTPYFEIKDIIVGQENLFEDFNDQFKKEKQ
;
A
#
# COMPACT_ATOMS: atom_id res chain seq x y z
N MET A 1 -22.49 34.89 -31.02
CA MET A 1 -21.99 35.10 -29.64
C MET A 1 -22.11 33.87 -28.73
N LYS A 2 -23.18 33.05 -28.80
CA LYS A 2 -23.32 31.85 -27.93
C LYS A 2 -22.31 30.72 -28.20
N GLN A 3 -21.85 30.52 -29.44
CA GLN A 3 -20.87 29.46 -29.75
C GLN A 3 -19.43 29.77 -29.29
N LEU A 4 -19.06 31.05 -29.24
CA LEU A 4 -17.74 31.46 -28.72
C LEU A 4 -17.62 31.24 -27.20
N ILE A 5 -18.73 31.42 -26.47
CA ILE A 5 -18.79 31.21 -25.01
C ILE A 5 -18.64 29.72 -24.66
N LEU A 6 -19.22 28.83 -25.48
CA LEU A 6 -19.14 27.38 -25.25
C LEU A 6 -17.72 26.82 -25.46
N MET A 7 -16.99 27.33 -26.47
CA MET A 7 -15.58 26.97 -26.68
C MET A 7 -14.68 27.50 -25.56
N LEU A 8 -14.96 28.68 -25.02
CA LEU A 8 -14.20 29.25 -23.90
C LEU A 8 -14.38 28.40 -22.62
N ILE A 9 -15.60 27.97 -22.32
CA ILE A 9 -15.90 27.10 -21.17
C ILE A 9 -15.22 25.73 -21.33
N MET A 10 -15.22 25.16 -22.53
CA MET A 10 -14.58 23.87 -22.80
C MET A 10 -13.04 23.96 -22.72
N ALA A 11 -12.44 25.08 -23.16
CA ALA A 11 -11.00 25.35 -23.01
C ALA A 11 -10.60 25.59 -21.53
N PHE A 12 -11.45 26.23 -20.73
CA PHE A 12 -11.24 26.35 -19.28
C PHE A 12 -11.35 25.00 -18.56
N SER A 13 -12.27 24.13 -19.01
CA SER A 13 -12.46 22.78 -18.44
C SER A 13 -11.27 21.86 -18.70
N LEU A 14 -10.65 21.95 -19.89
CA LEU A 14 -9.44 21.19 -20.24
C LEU A 14 -8.22 21.66 -19.43
N ASN A 15 -8.06 22.98 -19.24
CA ASN A 15 -6.92 23.54 -18.49
C ASN A 15 -7.02 23.30 -16.98
N ALA A 16 -8.21 23.34 -16.38
CA ALA A 16 -8.40 23.01 -14.97
C ALA A 16 -8.03 21.54 -14.68
N ASN A 17 -8.43 20.62 -15.57
CA ASN A 17 -8.15 19.20 -15.43
C ASN A 17 -6.67 18.84 -15.73
N SER A 18 -6.02 19.63 -16.59
CA SER A 18 -4.57 19.54 -16.84
C SER A 18 -3.74 20.05 -15.66
N GLN A 19 -4.17 21.13 -15.01
CA GLN A 19 -3.47 21.71 -13.86
C GLN A 19 -3.65 20.90 -12.57
N THR A 20 -4.80 20.27 -12.34
CA THR A 20 -4.95 19.27 -11.25
C THR A 20 -4.05 18.06 -11.50
N LYS A 21 -4.08 17.49 -12.71
CA LYS A 21 -3.26 16.33 -13.06
C LYS A 21 -1.73 16.61 -13.08
N GLN A 22 -1.31 17.84 -13.35
CA GLN A 22 0.10 18.25 -13.24
C GLN A 22 0.53 18.61 -11.81
N ARG A 23 -0.37 19.11 -10.96
CA ARG A 23 -0.06 19.30 -9.52
C ARG A 23 0.18 17.96 -8.81
N ASP A 24 -0.47 16.89 -9.27
CA ASP A 24 -0.37 15.54 -8.71
C ASP A 24 0.94 14.79 -9.05
N MET A 25 1.73 15.25 -10.02
CA MET A 25 3.03 14.62 -10.35
C MET A 25 4.22 15.17 -9.56
N LYS A 26 3.95 15.94 -8.50
CA LYS A 26 4.98 16.44 -7.61
C LYS A 26 5.36 15.33 -6.63
N HIS A 27 6.39 14.55 -6.96
CA HIS A 27 7.05 13.51 -6.14
C HIS A 27 6.19 13.03 -4.96
N GLN A 28 5.10 12.31 -5.27
CA GLN A 28 4.27 11.75 -4.23
C GLN A 28 5.12 10.73 -3.48
N LYS A 29 5.40 11.03 -2.21
CA LYS A 29 6.14 10.11 -1.34
C LYS A 29 5.40 8.77 -1.29
N PRO A 30 6.10 7.64 -1.28
CA PRO A 30 5.43 6.35 -1.21
C PRO A 30 4.63 6.26 0.09
N TYR A 31 3.54 5.50 0.03
CA TYR A 31 2.84 5.04 1.21
C TYR A 31 3.71 4.04 1.97
N THR A 32 3.67 4.12 3.28
CA THR A 32 4.18 3.12 4.21
C THR A 32 2.99 2.53 4.93
N ILE A 33 2.84 1.22 4.84
CA ILE A 33 1.69 0.48 5.35
C ILE A 33 2.22 -0.58 6.31
N LEU A 34 1.92 -0.41 7.59
CA LEU A 34 2.22 -1.40 8.62
C LEU A 34 1.02 -2.33 8.76
N VAL A 35 1.23 -3.62 8.57
CA VAL A 35 0.21 -4.65 8.79
C VAL A 35 0.64 -5.52 9.96
N LEU A 36 -0.16 -5.50 11.03
CA LEU A 36 0.06 -6.29 12.23
C LEU A 36 -0.68 -7.61 12.12
N MET A 37 -0.03 -8.70 12.48
CA MET A 37 -0.54 -10.05 12.23
C MET A 37 -0.27 -10.98 13.40
N ASN A 38 -1.16 -11.97 13.58
CA ASN A 38 -0.94 -13.09 14.47
C ASN A 38 -1.00 -14.41 13.70
N ALA A 39 0.07 -15.20 13.79
CA ALA A 39 0.09 -16.58 13.34
C ALA A 39 -1.00 -17.38 14.06
N THR A 40 -1.81 -18.11 13.30
CA THR A 40 -2.89 -18.95 13.83
C THR A 40 -2.40 -20.36 14.14
N PRO A 41 -3.15 -21.18 14.90
CA PRO A 41 -2.83 -22.59 15.08
C PRO A 41 -2.67 -23.36 13.75
N GLN A 42 -3.40 -22.98 12.69
CA GLN A 42 -3.30 -23.60 11.37
C GLN A 42 -1.90 -23.41 10.77
N TRP A 43 -1.28 -22.25 10.97
CA TRP A 43 0.11 -22.01 10.57
C TRP A 43 1.10 -22.77 11.45
N LEU A 44 0.91 -22.69 12.77
CA LEU A 44 1.86 -23.22 13.75
C LEU A 44 1.91 -24.76 13.76
N THR A 45 0.85 -25.44 13.32
CA THR A 45 0.82 -26.90 13.17
C THR A 45 1.60 -27.41 11.95
N LEU A 46 1.93 -26.54 10.99
CA LEU A 46 2.76 -26.92 9.85
C LEU A 46 4.20 -27.15 10.31
N ASN A 47 4.86 -28.16 9.74
CA ASN A 47 6.30 -28.30 9.90
C ASN A 47 7.03 -27.25 9.02
N ARG A 48 8.34 -27.11 9.22
CA ARG A 48 9.17 -26.11 8.52
C ARG A 48 9.11 -26.29 7.00
N GLU A 49 9.19 -27.53 6.51
CA GLU A 49 9.15 -27.84 5.08
C GLU A 49 7.85 -27.37 4.41
N LYS A 50 6.69 -27.65 5.02
CA LYS A 50 5.38 -27.19 4.51
C LYS A 50 5.24 -25.67 4.51
N ARG A 51 5.83 -24.98 5.51
CA ARG A 51 5.84 -23.51 5.53
C ARG A 51 6.71 -22.96 4.40
N SER A 52 7.90 -23.51 4.20
CA SER A 52 8.78 -23.14 3.09
C SER A 52 8.13 -23.37 1.73
N GLU A 53 7.51 -24.54 1.53
CA GLU A 53 6.79 -24.88 0.31
C GLU A 53 5.65 -23.89 0.04
N PHE A 54 4.87 -23.54 1.06
CA PHE A 54 3.80 -22.55 0.94
C PHE A 54 4.33 -21.17 0.53
N VAL A 55 5.41 -20.69 1.17
CA VAL A 55 6.02 -19.40 0.83
C VAL A 55 6.55 -19.41 -0.60
N GLU A 56 7.24 -20.47 -1.01
CA GLU A 56 7.83 -20.58 -2.35
C GLU A 56 6.77 -20.67 -3.45
N LYS A 57 5.75 -21.50 -3.26
CA LYS A 57 4.76 -21.80 -4.31
C LYS A 57 3.61 -20.81 -4.37
N GLU A 58 3.17 -20.28 -3.24
CA GLU A 58 1.97 -19.43 -3.16
C GLU A 58 2.32 -17.95 -2.98
N LEU A 59 3.23 -17.61 -2.05
CA LEU A 59 3.50 -16.20 -1.71
C LEU A 59 4.53 -15.54 -2.63
N THR A 60 5.60 -16.24 -2.99
CA THR A 60 6.69 -15.68 -3.82
C THR A 60 6.19 -15.19 -5.19
N PRO A 61 5.31 -15.93 -5.92
CA PRO A 61 4.75 -15.44 -7.18
C PRO A 61 3.93 -14.15 -7.01
N ILE A 62 3.22 -14.01 -5.88
CA ILE A 62 2.45 -12.80 -5.57
C ILE A 62 3.39 -11.61 -5.36
N PHE A 63 4.45 -11.76 -4.55
CA PHE A 63 5.43 -10.70 -4.32
C PHE A 63 6.10 -10.26 -5.62
N VAL A 64 6.51 -11.21 -6.48
CA VAL A 64 7.11 -10.91 -7.79
C VAL A 64 6.13 -10.14 -8.69
N ARG A 65 4.84 -10.46 -8.65
CA ARG A 65 3.83 -9.82 -9.51
C ARG A 65 3.66 -8.33 -9.21
N VAL A 66 3.75 -7.93 -7.94
CA VAL A 66 3.55 -6.54 -7.51
C VAL A 66 4.87 -5.78 -7.28
N SER A 67 6.03 -6.43 -7.50
CA SER A 67 7.34 -5.92 -7.10
C SER A 67 7.80 -4.64 -7.81
N LYS A 68 7.06 -4.18 -8.83
CA LYS A 68 7.37 -2.94 -9.54
C LYS A 68 7.16 -1.70 -8.68
N THR A 69 6.13 -1.73 -7.84
CA THR A 69 5.68 -0.58 -7.05
C THR A 69 5.51 -0.95 -5.57
N VAL A 70 5.46 -2.24 -5.22
CA VAL A 70 5.27 -2.72 -3.85
C VAL A 70 6.56 -3.37 -3.34
N ASN A 71 7.08 -2.88 -2.23
CA ASN A 71 8.16 -3.48 -1.46
C ASN A 71 7.61 -4.00 -0.14
N VAL A 72 7.93 -5.25 0.23
CA VAL A 72 7.44 -5.89 1.47
C VAL A 72 8.63 -6.30 2.31
N GLN A 73 8.60 -5.94 3.60
CA GLN A 73 9.54 -6.39 4.62
C GLN A 73 8.77 -7.10 5.72
N LEU A 74 9.19 -8.32 6.07
CA LEU A 74 8.56 -9.17 7.08
C LEU A 74 9.40 -9.19 8.35
N PHE A 75 8.76 -9.16 9.51
CA PHE A 75 9.41 -9.12 10.82
C PHE A 75 8.71 -10.03 11.83
N ASP A 76 9.51 -10.77 12.59
CA ASP A 76 9.05 -11.56 13.73
C ASP A 76 8.94 -10.67 14.98
N SER A 77 7.80 -10.73 15.66
CA SER A 77 7.52 -10.03 16.92
C SER A 77 7.14 -10.96 18.07
N GLU A 78 6.91 -12.25 17.79
CA GLU A 78 6.34 -13.25 18.71
C GLU A 78 7.10 -13.47 20.02
N TYR A 79 8.40 -13.19 20.05
CA TYR A 79 9.22 -13.25 21.27
C TYR A 79 9.38 -11.90 21.98
N PHE A 80 8.87 -10.81 21.39
CA PHE A 80 9.06 -9.43 21.84
C PHE A 80 7.75 -8.72 22.23
N HIS A 81 6.61 -9.15 21.68
CA HIS A 81 5.32 -8.52 21.90
C HIS A 81 4.21 -9.56 22.10
N ALA A 82 3.40 -9.38 23.15
CA ALA A 82 2.40 -10.38 23.55
C ALA A 82 1.16 -10.42 22.62
N SER A 83 0.84 -9.33 21.93
CA SER A 83 -0.41 -9.21 21.16
C SER A 83 -0.22 -9.27 19.65
N VAL A 84 1.03 -9.30 19.18
CA VAL A 84 1.41 -9.27 17.76
C VAL A 84 2.56 -10.25 17.58
N SER A 85 2.38 -11.31 16.80
CA SER A 85 3.43 -12.30 16.54
C SER A 85 4.29 -11.92 15.35
N ASP A 86 3.70 -11.22 14.37
CA ASP A 86 4.36 -10.86 13.12
C ASP A 86 3.88 -9.48 12.67
N PHE A 87 4.72 -8.76 11.95
CA PHE A 87 4.26 -7.60 11.19
C PHE A 87 4.99 -7.51 9.86
N MET A 88 4.34 -6.84 8.91
CA MET A 88 4.99 -6.44 7.67
C MET A 88 4.92 -4.94 7.47
N ILE A 89 6.01 -4.38 6.95
CA ILE A 89 6.05 -3.03 6.43
C ILE A 89 6.00 -3.14 4.92
N VAL A 90 4.99 -2.51 4.33
CA VAL A 90 4.82 -2.43 2.88
C VAL A 90 5.04 -0.99 2.46
N SER A 91 5.99 -0.75 1.55
CA SER A 91 6.15 0.55 0.90
C SER A 91 5.60 0.48 -0.52
N THR A 92 4.81 1.48 -0.92
CA THR A 92 4.34 1.54 -2.31
C THR A 92 4.12 2.94 -2.86
N SER A 93 4.43 3.13 -4.14
CA SER A 93 4.04 4.32 -4.90
C SER A 93 2.66 4.21 -5.54
N ASP A 94 2.01 3.03 -5.48
CA ASP A 94 0.75 2.74 -6.17
C ASP A 94 -0.19 1.90 -5.27
N LEU A 95 -1.28 2.53 -4.81
CA LEU A 95 -2.26 1.84 -3.96
C LEU A 95 -3.08 0.79 -4.72
N ASP A 96 -3.17 0.85 -6.05
CA ASP A 96 -3.86 -0.19 -6.82
C ASP A 96 -3.04 -1.48 -6.86
N ASP A 97 -1.71 -1.38 -6.94
CA ASP A 97 -0.83 -2.54 -6.82
C ASP A 97 -0.78 -3.09 -5.38
N TYR A 98 -0.87 -2.23 -4.36
CA TYR A 98 -1.07 -2.70 -2.97
C TYR A 98 -2.43 -3.40 -2.79
N LYS A 99 -3.50 -2.85 -3.37
CA LYS A 99 -4.81 -3.51 -3.36
C LYS A 99 -4.73 -4.87 -4.04
N LEU A 100 -4.10 -4.96 -5.21
CA LEU A 100 -3.87 -6.21 -5.91
C LEU A 100 -3.08 -7.21 -5.04
N PHE A 101 -2.03 -6.74 -4.36
CA PHE A 101 -1.26 -7.55 -3.42
C PHE A 101 -2.17 -8.17 -2.33
N ILE A 102 -2.99 -7.36 -1.67
CA ILE A 102 -3.91 -7.84 -0.63
C ILE A 102 -4.97 -8.78 -1.18
N GLU A 103 -5.59 -8.48 -2.33
CA GLU A 103 -6.57 -9.38 -2.97
C GLU A 103 -5.95 -10.74 -3.31
N LEU A 104 -4.72 -10.76 -3.84
CA LEU A 104 -4.02 -12.02 -4.11
C LEU A 104 -3.71 -12.80 -2.84
N LEU A 105 -3.32 -12.13 -1.75
CA LEU A 105 -3.15 -12.80 -0.45
C LEU A 105 -4.46 -13.37 0.07
N ARG A 106 -5.58 -12.68 -0.16
CA ARG A 106 -6.92 -13.13 0.27
C ARG A 106 -7.34 -14.45 -0.37
N ASP A 107 -6.86 -14.71 -1.59
CA ASP A 107 -7.09 -15.97 -2.31
C ASP A 107 -6.21 -17.14 -1.80
N THR A 108 -5.22 -16.85 -0.93
CA THR A 108 -4.36 -17.89 -0.33
C THR A 108 -4.81 -18.31 1.06
N LYS A 109 -4.12 -19.30 1.63
CA LYS A 109 -4.29 -19.69 3.04
C LYS A 109 -3.85 -18.62 4.04
N VAL A 110 -3.23 -17.51 3.61
CA VAL A 110 -3.01 -16.37 4.51
C VAL A 110 -4.34 -15.91 5.12
N TYR A 111 -5.42 -15.80 4.31
CA TYR A 111 -6.75 -15.42 4.76
C TYR A 111 -7.80 -16.55 4.70
N GLY A 112 -7.80 -17.38 3.66
CA GLY A 112 -8.90 -18.33 3.38
C GLY A 112 -9.01 -19.51 4.36
N THR A 113 -7.89 -19.95 4.92
CA THR A 113 -7.83 -20.86 6.08
C THR A 113 -6.76 -20.29 6.98
N PRO A 114 -7.10 -19.21 7.70
CA PRO A 114 -6.17 -18.12 7.90
C PRO A 114 -4.96 -18.64 8.66
N TYR A 115 -3.82 -18.68 8.00
CA TYR A 115 -2.52 -18.88 8.62
C TYR A 115 -2.14 -17.66 9.45
N PHE A 116 -2.69 -16.49 9.12
CA PHE A 116 -2.53 -15.27 9.88
C PHE A 116 -3.87 -14.56 10.10
N GLU A 117 -4.05 -14.02 11.31
CA GLU A 117 -5.10 -13.07 11.64
C GLU A 117 -4.54 -11.65 11.50
N ILE A 118 -5.15 -10.79 10.69
CA ILE A 118 -4.78 -9.38 10.62
C ILE A 118 -5.31 -8.65 11.86
N LYS A 119 -4.42 -8.03 12.62
CA LYS A 119 -4.75 -7.29 13.85
C LYS A 119 -5.01 -5.81 13.58
N ASP A 120 -4.23 -5.20 12.69
CA ASP A 120 -4.39 -3.80 12.30
C ASP A 120 -3.69 -3.50 10.97
N ILE A 121 -4.11 -2.42 10.31
CA ILE A 121 -3.47 -1.86 9.12
C ILE A 121 -3.33 -0.35 9.31
N ILE A 122 -2.10 0.12 9.45
CA ILE A 122 -1.77 1.52 9.66
C ILE A 122 -1.08 2.06 8.41
N VAL A 123 -1.69 3.04 7.76
CA VAL A 123 -1.16 3.67 6.54
C VAL A 123 -0.68 5.07 6.84
N GLY A 124 0.48 5.44 6.31
CA GLY A 124 1.02 6.79 6.36
C GLY A 124 1.94 7.07 5.18
N GLN A 125 2.48 8.29 5.14
CA GLN A 125 3.51 8.70 4.19
C GLN A 125 4.55 9.51 4.98
N GLU A 126 5.82 9.32 4.63
CA GLU A 126 6.94 9.89 5.39
C GLU A 126 6.93 11.43 5.36
N ASN A 127 6.96 12.07 6.54
CA ASN A 127 7.17 13.51 6.68
C ASN A 127 6.24 14.42 5.83
N LEU A 128 4.96 14.07 5.63
CA LEU A 128 4.03 14.91 4.86
C LEU A 128 3.81 16.32 5.44
N PHE A 129 4.06 16.50 6.74
CA PHE A 129 3.97 17.82 7.37
C PHE A 129 4.98 18.81 6.77
N GLU A 130 6.13 18.34 6.26
CA GLU A 130 7.13 19.19 5.59
C GLU A 130 6.60 19.72 4.26
N ASP A 131 5.94 18.86 3.49
CA ASP A 131 5.32 19.23 2.21
C ASP A 131 4.23 20.28 2.42
N PHE A 132 3.42 20.10 3.48
CA PHE A 132 2.44 21.08 3.91
C PHE A 132 3.08 22.42 4.32
N ASN A 133 4.14 22.39 5.13
CA ASN A 133 4.84 23.59 5.58
C ASN A 133 5.43 24.38 4.40
N ASP A 134 5.98 23.70 3.40
CA ASP A 134 6.52 24.33 2.20
C ASP A 134 5.45 24.94 1.30
N GLN A 135 4.29 24.29 1.20
CA GLN A 135 3.12 24.87 0.54
C GLN A 135 2.65 26.12 1.29
N PHE A 136 2.51 26.02 2.62
CA PHE A 136 2.01 27.10 3.46
C PHE A 136 2.92 28.35 3.44
N LYS A 137 4.24 28.17 3.37
CA LYS A 137 5.19 29.29 3.20
C LYS A 137 5.00 30.02 1.86
N LYS A 138 4.72 29.29 0.78
CA LYS A 138 4.51 29.86 -0.56
C LYS A 138 3.22 30.67 -0.65
N GLU A 139 2.19 30.28 0.09
CA GLU A 139 0.90 31.01 0.12
C GLU A 139 0.99 32.37 0.85
N LYS A 140 2.03 32.58 1.66
CA LYS A 140 2.26 33.83 2.41
C LYS A 140 3.17 34.84 1.69
N GLN A 141 3.74 34.47 0.53
CA GLN A 141 4.58 35.33 -0.30
C GLN A 141 3.77 35.90 -1.46
#